data_AF-A0A1K1NPT9-F1
#
_entry.id   AF-A0A1K1NPT9-F1
#
_cell.length_a   1.000
_cell.length_b   1.000
_cell.length_c   1.000
_cell.angle_alpha   90.00
_cell.angle_beta   90.00
_cell.angle_gamma   90.00
#
_symmetry.space_group_name_H-M   'P 1'
#
loop_
_entity.id
_entity.type
_entity.pdbx_description
1 polymer ?
#
loop_
_entity_poly.entity_id
_entity_poly.type
_entity_poly.pdbx_seq_one_letter_code
_entity_poly.pdbx_strand_id
1 'polypeptide(L)'
;MKEILDRLKNVLEKAGLTDRLHSPATEEEISAWETSHGKRLPDEIKDFLRMSNGFEHCWNFNVYPLEKIKVIEGVKGVPDGWLNLGWLIGDGCYIVSDENGRLIRCDCESRPPLSELDLAKWIEDHVIEGIYEDYDIDEE
;
A
#
# COMPACT_ATOMS: atom_id res chain seq x y z
N MET A 1 -3.75 -1.40 -12.10
CA MET A 1 -4.12 -0.78 -10.81
C MET A 1 -5.59 -0.37 -10.73
N LYS A 2 -6.08 0.56 -11.57
CA LYS A 2 -7.48 1.06 -11.51
C LYS A 2 -8.56 -0.04 -11.37
N GLU A 3 -8.57 -1.05 -12.24
CA GLU A 3 -9.57 -2.13 -12.21
C GLU A 3 -9.54 -2.93 -10.90
N ILE A 4 -8.35 -3.19 -10.36
CA ILE A 4 -8.16 -3.87 -9.07
C ILE A 4 -8.70 -3.00 -7.92
N LEU A 5 -8.45 -1.69 -7.95
CA LEU A 5 -8.97 -0.76 -6.94
C LEU A 5 -10.50 -0.62 -6.99
N ASP A 6 -11.07 -0.61 -8.20
CA ASP A 6 -12.53 -0.60 -8.38
C ASP A 6 -13.15 -1.90 -7.84
N ARG A 7 -12.52 -3.06 -8.08
CA ARG A 7 -12.93 -4.34 -7.48
C ARG A 7 -12.81 -4.32 -5.95
N LEU A 8 -11.68 -3.86 -5.41
CA LEU A 8 -11.48 -3.74 -3.96
C LEU A 8 -12.59 -2.90 -3.31
N LYS A 9 -12.93 -1.74 -3.90
CA LYS A 9 -14.05 -0.91 -3.42
C LYS A 9 -15.37 -1.67 -3.37
N ASN A 10 -15.72 -2.38 -4.45
CA ASN A 10 -16.97 -3.12 -4.53
C ASN A 10 -17.03 -4.24 -3.48
N VAL A 11 -15.92 -4.94 -3.27
CA VAL A 11 -15.85 -6.02 -2.27
C VAL A 11 -15.94 -5.45 -0.85
N LEU A 12 -15.27 -4.32 -0.57
CA LEU A 12 -15.43 -3.61 0.71
C LEU A 12 -16.86 -3.13 0.95
N GLU A 13 -17.57 -2.69 -0.10
CA GLU A 13 -18.98 -2.32 0.00
C GLU A 13 -19.86 -3.54 0.33
N LYS A 14 -19.68 -4.66 -0.37
CA LYS A 14 -20.38 -5.92 -0.09
C LYS A 14 -20.11 -6.43 1.33
N ALA A 15 -18.88 -6.28 1.81
CA ALA A 15 -18.47 -6.66 3.17
C ALA A 15 -18.93 -5.68 4.27
N GLY A 16 -19.46 -4.51 3.90
CA GLY A 16 -19.80 -3.45 4.87
C GLY A 16 -18.59 -2.79 5.53
N LEU A 17 -17.43 -2.77 4.85
CA LEU A 17 -16.13 -2.28 5.33
C LEU A 17 -15.71 -0.95 4.69
N THR A 18 -16.65 -0.18 4.15
CA THR A 18 -16.35 1.12 3.52
C THR A 18 -15.86 2.18 4.50
N ASP A 19 -16.13 2.00 5.80
CA ASP A 19 -15.61 2.83 6.89
C ASP A 19 -14.08 2.73 7.07
N ARG A 20 -13.46 1.71 6.46
CA ARG A 20 -12.00 1.54 6.40
C ARG A 20 -11.34 2.41 5.34
N LEU A 21 -12.10 2.99 4.42
CA LEU A 21 -11.59 3.93 3.43
C LEU A 21 -11.55 5.33 4.04
N HIS A 22 -10.43 6.00 3.85
CA HIS A 22 -10.26 7.40 4.20
C HIS A 22 -10.63 8.29 3.02
N SER A 23 -10.84 9.59 3.29
CA SER A 23 -10.99 10.58 2.24
C SER A 23 -9.81 10.47 1.26
N PRO A 24 -10.07 10.41 -0.06
CA PRO A 24 -9.02 10.41 -1.07
C PRO A 24 -8.06 11.58 -0.93
N ALA A 25 -6.78 11.34 -1.17
CA ALA A 25 -5.80 12.41 -1.33
C ALA A 25 -5.99 13.11 -2.68
N THR A 26 -5.89 14.43 -2.71
CA THR A 26 -5.96 15.22 -3.96
C THR A 26 -4.60 15.24 -4.67
N GLU A 27 -4.60 15.62 -5.96
CA GLU A 27 -3.34 15.83 -6.70
C GLU A 27 -2.47 16.90 -6.04
N GLU A 28 -3.09 17.94 -5.48
CA GLU A 28 -2.37 19.01 -4.79
C GLU A 28 -1.71 18.50 -3.50
N GLU A 29 -2.38 17.65 -2.73
CA GLU A 29 -1.82 17.05 -1.51
C GLU A 29 -0.64 16.12 -1.84
N ILE A 30 -0.79 15.27 -2.86
CA ILE A 30 0.27 14.37 -3.33
C ILE A 30 1.47 15.19 -3.83
N SER A 31 1.22 16.19 -4.67
CA SER A 31 2.26 17.08 -5.23
C SER A 31 2.97 17.90 -4.15
N ALA A 32 2.23 18.39 -3.15
CA ALA A 32 2.81 19.08 -2.01
C ALA A 32 3.70 18.17 -1.16
N TRP A 33 3.29 16.91 -0.97
CA TRP A 33 4.11 15.91 -0.30
C TRP A 33 5.40 15.63 -1.06
N GLU A 34 5.32 15.36 -2.37
CA GLU A 34 6.49 15.10 -3.23
C GLU A 34 7.47 16.28 -3.24
N THR A 35 6.94 17.50 -3.33
CA THR A 35 7.74 18.74 -3.34
C THR A 35 8.43 18.97 -1.99
N SER A 36 7.72 18.79 -0.88
CA SER A 36 8.28 19.05 0.46
C SER A 36 9.34 18.03 0.88
N HIS A 37 9.26 16.79 0.38
CA HIS A 37 10.23 15.73 0.68
C HIS A 37 11.32 15.60 -0.38
N GLY A 38 11.17 16.23 -1.54
CA GLY A 38 12.09 16.08 -2.68
C GLY A 38 12.11 14.66 -3.23
N LYS A 39 10.99 13.95 -3.15
CA LYS A 39 10.82 12.54 -3.53
C LYS A 39 9.61 12.39 -4.44
N ARG A 40 9.60 11.31 -5.24
CA ARG A 40 8.42 10.93 -6.02
C ARG A 40 7.78 9.69 -5.43
N LEU A 41 6.46 9.69 -5.34
CA LEU A 41 5.69 8.52 -4.97
C LEU A 41 5.47 7.64 -6.22
N PRO A 42 5.58 6.31 -6.09
CA PRO A 42 5.23 5.38 -7.17
C PRO A 42 3.80 5.60 -7.67
N ASP A 43 3.58 5.40 -8.97
CA ASP A 43 2.27 5.64 -9.58
C ASP A 43 1.17 4.75 -8.97
N GLU A 44 1.48 3.49 -8.68
CA GLU A 44 0.55 2.57 -8.01
C GLU A 44 0.12 3.05 -6.61
N ILE A 45 1.03 3.68 -5.87
CA ILE A 45 0.73 4.27 -4.57
C ILE A 45 -0.13 5.52 -4.73
N LYS A 46 0.18 6.38 -5.69
CA LYS A 46 -0.65 7.57 -5.96
C LYS A 46 -2.07 7.18 -6.39
N ASP A 47 -2.21 6.16 -7.23
CA ASP A 47 -3.52 5.61 -7.60
C ASP A 47 -4.29 5.10 -6.39
N PHE A 48 -3.60 4.42 -5.46
CA PHE A 48 -4.20 4.01 -4.20
C PHE A 48 -4.60 5.21 -3.33
N LEU A 49 -3.74 6.22 -3.18
CA LEU A 49 -4.02 7.41 -2.36
C LEU A 49 -5.20 8.24 -2.90
N ARG A 50 -5.36 8.30 -4.23
CA ARG A 50 -6.55 8.87 -4.91
C ARG A 50 -7.81 8.04 -4.72
N MET A 51 -7.67 6.77 -4.39
CA MET A 51 -8.78 5.92 -4.01
C MET A 51 -9.16 6.14 -2.54
N SER A 52 -8.15 6.18 -1.67
CA SER A 52 -8.24 6.34 -0.21
C SER A 52 -6.89 6.79 0.31
N ASN A 53 -6.82 7.91 1.05
CA ASN A 53 -5.57 8.35 1.67
C ASN A 53 -5.18 7.41 2.82
N GLY A 54 -4.48 6.33 2.46
CA GLY A 54 -4.19 5.21 3.35
C GLY A 54 -5.32 4.19 3.41
N PHE A 55 -5.01 3.01 3.91
CA PHE A 55 -5.97 1.93 4.12
C PHE A 55 -5.40 0.90 5.08
N GLU A 56 -6.25 0.30 5.90
CA GLU A 56 -5.89 -0.76 6.80
C GLU A 56 -6.97 -1.84 6.76
N HIS A 57 -6.62 -3.00 6.20
CA HIS A 57 -7.50 -4.16 6.19
C HIS A 57 -6.98 -5.21 7.16
N CYS A 58 -7.72 -5.38 8.26
CA CYS A 58 -7.35 -6.23 9.38
C CYS A 58 -5.91 -5.95 9.83
N TRP A 59 -5.32 -6.86 10.60
CA TRP A 59 -3.88 -6.81 10.79
C TRP A 59 -3.11 -7.12 9.51
N ASN A 60 -3.76 -7.26 8.31
CA ASN A 60 -3.27 -7.97 7.12
C ASN A 60 -2.60 -7.12 6.03
N PHE A 61 -3.02 -5.87 5.85
CA PHE A 61 -2.50 -5.06 4.77
C PHE A 61 -2.67 -3.59 5.11
N ASN A 62 -1.63 -2.82 4.85
CA ASN A 62 -1.65 -1.40 5.09
C ASN A 62 -0.90 -0.62 4.01
N VAL A 63 -1.60 0.35 3.43
CA VAL A 63 -0.98 1.46 2.70
C VAL A 63 -1.02 2.66 3.63
N TYR A 64 0.12 3.29 3.86
CA TYR A 64 0.18 4.46 4.73
C TYR A 64 -0.51 5.66 4.07
N PRO A 65 -1.25 6.45 4.86
CA PRO A 65 -1.68 7.77 4.43
C PRO A 65 -0.45 8.68 4.26
N LEU A 66 -0.60 9.74 3.46
CA LEU A 66 0.49 10.68 3.12
C LEU A 66 1.31 11.14 4.34
N GLU A 67 0.65 11.48 5.44
CA GLU A 67 1.30 11.98 6.65
C GLU A 67 2.15 10.94 7.40
N LYS A 68 1.99 9.65 7.08
CA LYS A 68 2.77 8.54 7.66
C LYS A 68 3.87 8.03 6.72
N ILE A 69 3.83 8.38 5.43
CA ILE A 69 4.91 8.04 4.49
C ILE A 69 6.18 8.79 4.90
N LYS A 70 7.29 8.07 5.01
CA LYS A 70 8.57 8.62 5.47
C LYS A 70 9.71 8.17 4.58
N VAL A 71 10.71 9.05 4.47
CA VAL A 71 12.03 8.69 3.98
C VAL A 71 12.72 7.82 5.03
N ILE A 72 13.27 6.71 4.58
CA ILE A 72 13.96 5.73 5.42
C ILE A 72 15.38 6.22 5.68
N GLU A 73 15.77 6.22 6.96
CA GLU A 73 17.11 6.58 7.43
C GLU A 73 17.52 5.63 8.56
N GLY A 74 18.67 4.95 8.40
CA GLY A 74 19.24 4.08 9.43
C GLY A 74 18.47 2.77 9.67
N VAL A 75 17.61 2.35 8.74
CA VAL A 75 16.89 1.07 8.83
C VAL A 75 17.74 -0.06 8.26
N LYS A 76 18.07 -1.02 9.11
CA LYS A 76 18.89 -2.17 8.70
C LYS A 76 18.19 -2.97 7.60
N GLY A 77 18.86 -3.15 6.45
CA GLY A 77 18.36 -3.97 5.34
C GLY A 77 17.57 -3.20 4.28
N VAL A 78 17.34 -1.90 4.47
CA VAL A 78 16.74 -1.02 3.47
C VAL A 78 17.69 0.15 3.23
N PRO A 79 18.01 0.50 1.97
CA PRO A 79 18.86 1.65 1.69
C PRO A 79 18.25 2.97 2.19
N ASP A 80 19.11 3.86 2.69
CA ASP A 80 18.71 5.20 3.09
C ASP A 80 18.18 5.98 1.87
N GLY A 81 17.22 6.86 2.11
CA GLY A 81 16.56 7.64 1.07
C GLY A 81 15.42 6.93 0.33
N TRP A 82 15.20 5.63 0.57
CA TRP A 82 13.99 4.93 0.11
C TRP A 82 12.75 5.39 0.87
N LEU A 83 11.57 5.06 0.37
CA LEU A 83 10.30 5.43 1.03
C LEU A 83 9.69 4.24 1.74
N ASN A 84 9.19 4.44 2.96
CA ASN A 84 8.31 3.48 3.64
C ASN A 84 6.86 3.84 3.35
N LEU A 85 6.15 2.94 2.67
CA LEU A 85 4.83 3.18 2.10
C LEU A 85 3.72 2.40 2.81
N GLY A 86 4.08 1.50 3.72
CA GLY A 86 3.12 0.64 4.39
C GLY A 86 3.71 -0.69 4.83
N TRP A 87 2.84 -1.64 5.12
CA TRP A 87 3.23 -2.98 5.54
C TRP A 87 2.26 -4.03 5.02
N LEU A 88 2.76 -5.25 4.86
CA LEU A 88 2.02 -6.44 4.42
C LEU A 88 2.01 -7.46 5.57
N ILE A 89 0.95 -8.26 5.70
CA ILE A 89 0.98 -9.41 6.62
C ILE A 89 1.84 -10.56 6.13
N GLY A 90 2.34 -11.28 7.13
CA GLY A 90 3.30 -12.37 7.05
C GLY A 90 4.39 -12.11 8.09
N ASP A 91 5.63 -12.41 7.72
CA ASP A 91 6.85 -12.30 8.54
C ASP A 91 7.28 -10.84 8.82
N GLY A 92 6.32 -9.92 8.99
CA GLY A 92 6.53 -8.50 9.24
C GLY A 92 7.13 -7.74 8.06
N CYS A 93 6.52 -7.86 6.89
CA CYS A 93 7.05 -7.25 5.66
C CYS A 93 6.63 -5.78 5.46
N TYR A 94 7.53 -4.96 4.93
CA TYR A 94 7.30 -3.56 4.56
C TYR A 94 7.10 -3.41 3.06
N ILE A 95 6.25 -2.45 2.69
CA ILE A 95 6.16 -1.92 1.33
C ILE A 95 7.11 -0.73 1.26
N VAL A 96 8.13 -0.79 0.42
CA VAL A 96 9.06 0.32 0.21
C VAL A 96 9.18 0.69 -1.26
N SER A 97 9.59 1.93 -1.53
CA SER A 97 9.97 2.36 -2.88
C SER A 97 11.47 2.60 -2.95
N ASP A 98 12.10 2.07 -3.99
CA ASP A 98 13.47 2.41 -4.35
C ASP A 98 13.60 3.80 -5.00
N GLU A 99 14.83 4.21 -5.32
CA GLU A 99 15.10 5.49 -5.98
C GLU A 99 14.53 5.62 -7.41
N ASN A 100 14.10 4.51 -8.02
CA ASN A 100 13.52 4.46 -9.35
C ASN A 100 11.98 4.40 -9.31
N GLY A 101 11.38 4.44 -8.12
CA GLY A 101 9.93 4.34 -7.95
C GLY A 101 9.39 2.90 -8.03
N ARG A 102 10.26 1.88 -7.96
CA ARG A 102 9.84 0.47 -7.93
C ARG A 102 9.39 0.10 -6.54
N LEU A 103 8.28 -0.62 -6.45
CA LEU A 103 7.82 -1.18 -5.19
C LEU A 103 8.60 -2.44 -4.85
N ILE A 104 9.10 -2.49 -3.63
CA ILE A 104 9.90 -3.57 -3.10
C ILE A 104 9.26 -4.05 -1.80
N ARG A 105 9.19 -5.36 -1.64
CA ARG A 105 8.86 -6.00 -0.36
C ARG A 105 10.15 -6.23 0.43
N CYS A 106 10.16 -5.80 1.70
CA CYS A 106 11.26 -6.01 2.63
C CYS A 106 10.80 -6.83 3.84
N ASP A 107 11.62 -7.76 4.33
CA ASP A 107 11.35 -8.58 5.51
C ASP A 107 11.97 -7.94 6.78
N CYS A 108 11.27 -7.97 7.94
CA CYS A 108 11.76 -7.40 9.19
C CYS A 108 12.74 -8.28 9.96
N GLU A 109 12.77 -9.60 9.73
CA GLU A 109 13.39 -10.52 10.68
C GLU A 109 14.87 -10.80 10.42
N SER A 110 15.40 -10.90 9.20
CA SER A 110 16.86 -11.05 8.98
C SER A 110 17.33 -11.09 7.51
N ARG A 111 17.77 -9.93 6.98
CA ARG A 111 18.54 -9.79 5.71
C ARG A 111 17.66 -9.94 4.45
N PRO A 112 18.08 -9.44 3.27
CA PRO A 112 17.13 -9.22 2.18
C PRO A 112 16.68 -10.55 1.56
N PRO A 113 15.38 -10.70 1.32
CA PRO A 113 14.97 -10.74 -0.07
C PRO A 113 14.19 -9.46 -0.37
N LEU A 114 14.92 -8.45 -0.84
CA LEU A 114 14.30 -7.37 -1.59
C LEU A 114 13.74 -8.02 -2.85
N SER A 115 12.43 -8.24 -2.87
CA SER A 115 11.73 -8.71 -4.07
C SER A 115 10.86 -7.59 -4.58
N GLU A 116 10.84 -7.41 -5.90
CA GLU A 116 9.88 -6.52 -6.53
C GLU A 116 8.47 -6.94 -6.15
N LEU A 117 7.66 -5.96 -5.76
CA LEU A 117 6.28 -6.14 -5.36
C LEU A 117 5.39 -5.64 -6.50
N ASP A 118 4.57 -6.54 -7.03
CA ASP A 118 3.40 -6.16 -7.83
C ASP A 118 2.24 -5.91 -6.85
N LEU A 119 1.97 -4.63 -6.54
CA LEU A 119 0.98 -4.27 -5.54
C LEU A 119 -0.43 -4.60 -6.01
N ALA A 120 -0.71 -4.43 -7.31
CA ALA A 120 -2.01 -4.77 -7.88
C ALA A 120 -2.28 -6.27 -7.73
N LYS A 121 -1.32 -7.13 -8.09
CA LYS A 121 -1.43 -8.58 -7.91
C LYS A 121 -1.52 -8.99 -6.44
N TRP A 122 -0.78 -8.32 -5.55
CA TRP A 122 -0.88 -8.59 -4.12
C TRP A 122 -2.27 -8.30 -3.57
N ILE A 123 -2.84 -7.14 -3.91
CA ILE A 123 -4.20 -6.76 -3.50
C ILE A 123 -5.21 -7.77 -4.02
N GLU A 124 -5.09 -8.17 -5.28
CA GLU A 124 -5.94 -9.20 -5.87
C GLU A 124 -5.83 -10.51 -5.11
N ASP A 125 -4.65 -11.14 -5.11
CA ASP A 125 -4.44 -12.50 -4.61
C ASP A 125 -4.62 -12.65 -3.08
N HIS A 126 -4.44 -11.60 -2.28
CA HIS A 126 -4.39 -11.71 -0.81
C HIS A 126 -5.39 -10.82 -0.06
N VAL A 127 -5.77 -9.67 -0.62
CA VAL A 127 -6.68 -8.74 0.07
C VAL A 127 -8.11 -8.98 -0.38
N ILE A 128 -8.34 -9.00 -1.69
CA ILE A 128 -9.67 -9.22 -2.25
C ILE A 128 -10.14 -10.64 -1.94
N GLU A 129 -9.34 -11.65 -2.27
CA GLU A 129 -9.65 -13.06 -1.95
C GLU A 129 -9.86 -13.26 -0.44
N GLY A 130 -9.00 -12.66 0.39
CA GLY A 130 -9.14 -12.73 1.85
C GLY A 130 -10.44 -12.13 2.37
N ILE A 131 -10.93 -11.02 1.79
CA ILE A 131 -12.24 -10.45 2.17
C ILE A 131 -13.38 -11.37 1.74
N TYR A 132 -13.32 -11.97 0.56
CA TYR A 132 -14.34 -12.95 0.13
C TYR A 132 -14.43 -14.12 1.10
N GLU A 133 -13.29 -14.69 1.50
CA GLU A 133 -13.20 -15.81 2.45
C GLU A 133 -13.67 -15.40 3.87
N ASP A 134 -13.21 -14.27 4.39
CA ASP A 134 -13.50 -13.84 5.77
C ASP A 134 -14.98 -13.45 5.98
N TYR A 135 -15.66 -12.99 4.93
CA TYR A 135 -17.02 -12.44 5.01
C TYR A 135 -18.08 -13.28 4.26
N ASP A 136 -17.71 -14.46 3.75
CA ASP A 136 -18.60 -15.39 3.05
C ASP A 136 -19.40 -14.69 1.92
N ILE A 137 -18.67 -13.92 1.11
CA ILE A 137 -19.23 -13.19 -0.03
C ILE A 137 -19.09 -14.07 -1.27
N ASP A 138 -20.17 -14.24 -2.04
CA ASP A 138 -20.10 -14.95 -3.31
C ASP A 138 -19.24 -14.17 -4.33
N GLU A 139 -18.25 -14.83 -4.92
CA GLU A 139 -17.55 -14.36 -6.12
C GLU A 139 -18.55 -14.39 -7.30
N GLU A 140 -18.95 -13.20 -7.77
CA GLU A 140 -19.81 -13.02 -8.97
C GLU A 140 -18.99 -12.95 -10.26
#